data_AF-A0A6S6TKF9-F1
#
_entry.id   AF-A0A6S6TKF9-F1
#
_cell.length_a   1.000
_cell.length_b   1.000
_cell.length_c   1.000
_cell.angle_alpha   90.00
_cell.angle_beta   90.00
_cell.angle_gamma   90.00
#
_symmetry.space_group_name_H-M   'P 1'
#
loop_
_entity.id
_entity.type
_entity.pdbx_description
1 polymer ?
#
loop_
_entity_poly.entity_id
_entity_poly.type
_entity_poly.pdbx_seq_one_letter_code
_entity_poly.pdbx_strand_id
1 'polypeptide(L)'
;MKKIITLSLVLGLTSLLLAEGNVSVEKKEITTPMTKEMGHKAKENKPQHKVAELVPLPHLKRLLAANKETLKLSKEQNEKIKAEIFENFRAKIHKEIKVAEQLESKIMDAVLKEQKTKEDLKADIEKLIEIKREITNGHIDALNTLAKILTKEQYSTILNLLAQKKSRPKH
;
A
#
# COMPACT_ATOMS: atom_id res chain seq x y z
N MET A 1 26.53 27.75 42.96
CA MET A 1 27.54 28.67 42.41
C MET A 1 28.23 27.98 41.25
N LYS A 2 28.21 28.61 40.07
CA LYS A 2 28.67 28.09 38.78
C LYS A 2 30.20 28.18 38.67
N LYS A 3 30.85 27.21 38.04
CA LYS A 3 32.15 27.42 37.38
C LYS A 3 32.06 26.89 35.95
N ILE A 4 32.09 27.83 35.03
CA ILE A 4 32.12 27.67 33.58
C ILE A 4 33.58 27.50 33.19
N ILE A 5 33.90 26.47 32.39
CA ILE A 5 35.21 26.34 31.76
C ILE A 5 35.01 26.68 30.28
N THR A 6 35.57 27.82 29.89
CA THR A 6 35.74 28.31 28.53
C THR A 6 37.22 28.21 28.15
N LEU A 7 37.49 28.34 26.83
CA LEU A 7 38.75 28.32 26.08
C LEU A 7 39.08 26.97 25.41
N SER A 8 39.46 26.89 24.14
CA SER A 8 39.71 27.92 23.12
C SER A 8 39.84 27.29 21.74
N LEU A 9 39.34 27.99 20.73
CA LEU A 9 39.46 27.78 19.29
C LEU A 9 40.90 28.09 18.84
N VAL A 10 41.52 27.25 18.01
CA VAL A 10 42.71 27.63 17.20
C VAL A 10 42.49 27.19 15.76
N LEU A 11 42.49 28.19 14.87
CA LEU A 11 42.58 28.09 13.41
C LEU A 11 44.07 28.05 12.97
N GLY A 12 44.34 27.34 11.87
CA GLY A 12 45.49 27.52 10.97
C GLY A 12 45.47 26.42 9.88
N LEU A 13 45.09 26.69 8.62
CA LEU A 13 45.92 27.16 7.47
C LEU A 13 47.26 26.40 7.38
N THR A 14 47.72 25.79 6.27
CA THR A 14 47.56 26.08 4.84
C THR A 14 48.14 24.94 3.98
N SER A 15 47.73 24.91 2.72
CA SER A 15 48.11 24.10 1.55
C SER A 15 49.61 24.02 1.19
N LEU A 16 50.03 22.91 0.55
CA LEU A 16 51.11 22.89 -0.45
C LEU A 16 50.89 21.85 -1.57
N LEU A 17 51.36 22.25 -2.75
CA LEU A 17 51.15 21.78 -4.13
C LEU A 17 51.60 20.35 -4.50
N LEU A 18 50.82 19.78 -5.41
CA LEU A 18 51.14 19.25 -6.76
C LEU A 18 52.59 18.84 -7.09
N ALA A 19 52.73 17.61 -7.60
CA ALA A 19 53.79 17.21 -8.52
C ALA A 19 53.18 16.52 -9.75
N GLU A 20 53.68 16.93 -10.92
CA GLU A 20 53.21 16.66 -12.28
C GLU A 20 53.58 15.24 -12.74
N GLY A 21 52.69 14.63 -13.51
CA GLY A 21 52.91 13.36 -14.20
C GLY A 21 52.16 13.35 -15.53
N ASN A 22 52.85 13.81 -16.56
CA ASN A 22 52.37 14.05 -17.91
C ASN A 22 52.27 12.70 -18.69
N VAL A 23 51.08 12.24 -19.07
CA VAL A 23 50.93 11.21 -20.13
C VAL A 23 49.74 11.53 -21.02
N SER A 24 50.04 11.66 -22.31
CA SER A 24 49.20 12.08 -23.42
C SER A 24 47.96 11.22 -23.67
N VAL A 25 46.90 11.91 -24.05
CA VAL A 25 45.63 11.38 -24.57
C VAL A 25 45.81 10.98 -26.04
N GLU A 26 45.58 9.73 -26.38
CA GLU A 26 45.29 9.30 -27.77
C GLU A 26 43.84 8.81 -27.85
N LYS A 27 43.01 9.55 -28.59
CA LYS A 27 41.66 9.15 -28.96
C LYS A 27 41.72 8.18 -30.14
N LYS A 28 41.19 6.96 -29.97
CA LYS A 28 40.69 6.15 -31.09
C LYS A 28 39.25 5.76 -30.83
N GLU A 29 38.37 6.32 -31.65
CA GLU A 29 36.98 5.89 -31.82
C GLU A 29 36.95 4.45 -32.33
N ILE A 30 36.18 3.59 -31.67
CA ILE A 30 35.61 2.39 -32.27
C ILE A 30 34.13 2.35 -31.89
N THR A 31 33.31 2.93 -32.76
CA THR A 31 31.90 2.61 -32.94
C THR A 31 31.79 1.24 -33.60
N THR A 32 30.96 0.32 -33.09
CA THR A 32 29.68 -0.21 -33.65
C THR A 32 29.23 -1.49 -32.87
N PRO A 33 28.02 -2.08 -33.04
CA PRO A 33 27.05 -2.27 -31.95
C PRO A 33 26.57 -3.73 -31.73
N MET A 34 25.59 -3.89 -30.83
CA MET A 34 24.78 -5.10 -30.55
C MET A 34 25.50 -6.13 -29.66
N THR A 35 24.88 -6.69 -28.60
CA THR A 35 23.58 -7.37 -28.60
C THR A 35 22.88 -7.27 -27.24
N LYS A 36 21.55 -7.15 -27.29
CA LYS A 36 20.65 -7.38 -26.15
C LYS A 36 20.79 -8.84 -25.72
N GLU A 37 21.46 -9.10 -24.61
CA GLU A 37 21.29 -10.37 -23.91
C GLU A 37 20.08 -10.27 -22.96
N MET A 38 19.07 -11.06 -23.31
CA MET A 38 17.90 -11.38 -22.51
C MET A 38 18.35 -12.04 -21.19
N GLY A 39 18.57 -11.23 -20.16
CA GLY A 39 18.61 -11.70 -18.78
C GLY A 39 17.21 -12.15 -18.36
N HIS A 40 16.99 -13.45 -18.31
CA HIS A 40 15.80 -14.09 -17.76
C HIS A 40 15.37 -13.41 -16.45
N LYS A 41 14.17 -12.80 -16.43
CA LYS A 41 13.53 -12.42 -15.17
C LYS A 41 13.27 -13.70 -14.39
N ALA A 42 14.12 -14.00 -13.41
CA ALA A 42 13.80 -14.94 -12.37
C ALA A 42 12.49 -14.47 -11.71
N LYS A 43 11.37 -15.14 -12.02
CA LYS A 43 10.17 -15.06 -11.21
C LYS A 43 10.54 -15.73 -9.88
N GLU A 44 11.04 -14.94 -8.92
CA GLU A 44 11.08 -15.35 -7.53
C GLU A 44 9.63 -15.61 -7.08
N ASN A 45 9.20 -16.87 -7.18
CA ASN A 45 8.05 -17.36 -6.42
C ASN A 45 8.51 -17.54 -4.98
N LYS A 46 8.50 -16.44 -4.21
CA LYS A 46 8.42 -16.55 -2.75
C LYS A 46 6.93 -16.51 -2.37
N PRO A 47 6.39 -17.54 -1.69
CA PRO A 47 5.22 -17.31 -0.87
C PRO A 47 5.70 -16.41 0.28
N GLN A 48 5.71 -15.10 0.04
CA GLN A 48 5.80 -14.13 1.13
C GLN A 48 4.57 -14.40 1.99
N HIS A 49 4.77 -14.80 3.23
CA HIS A 49 3.75 -14.78 4.27
C HIS A 49 3.33 -13.31 4.49
N LYS A 50 2.60 -12.75 3.53
CA LYS A 50 1.92 -11.46 3.67
C LYS A 50 0.68 -11.77 4.48
N VAL A 51 0.79 -11.62 5.79
CA VAL A 51 -0.41 -11.36 6.58
C VAL A 51 -0.93 -10.03 6.06
N ALA A 52 -1.98 -10.08 5.23
CA ALA A 52 -2.62 -8.87 4.77
C ALA A 52 -3.20 -8.17 6.01
N GLU A 53 -2.86 -6.89 6.16
CA GLU A 53 -3.27 -6.09 7.33
C GLU A 53 -4.80 -5.91 7.41
N LEU A 54 -5.49 -6.17 6.30
CA LEU A 54 -6.93 -6.28 6.20
C LEU A 54 -7.33 -7.64 5.63
N VAL A 55 -8.48 -8.15 6.06
CA VAL A 55 -9.05 -9.37 5.52
C VAL A 55 -9.28 -9.18 4.00
N PRO A 56 -8.77 -10.09 3.14
CA PRO A 56 -8.88 -9.92 1.69
C PRO A 56 -10.30 -10.21 1.22
N LEU A 57 -11.15 -9.19 1.27
CA LEU A 57 -12.54 -9.22 0.84
C LEU A 57 -12.68 -8.77 -0.64
N PRO A 58 -13.70 -9.27 -1.37
CA PRO A 58 -13.92 -8.87 -2.74
C PRO A 58 -14.30 -7.38 -2.84
N HIS A 59 -13.65 -6.66 -3.74
CA HIS A 59 -13.98 -5.25 -3.99
C HIS A 59 -15.34 -5.12 -4.67
N LEU A 60 -16.36 -4.71 -3.92
CA LEU A 60 -17.76 -4.72 -4.35
C LEU A 60 -18.02 -3.95 -5.65
N LYS A 61 -17.57 -2.68 -5.73
CA LYS A 61 -17.78 -1.86 -6.95
C LYS A 61 -17.23 -2.53 -8.21
N ARG A 62 -16.04 -3.15 -8.10
CA ARG A 62 -15.40 -3.86 -9.21
C ARG A 62 -16.13 -5.15 -9.54
N LEU A 63 -16.58 -5.89 -8.54
CA LEU A 63 -17.38 -7.11 -8.70
C LEU A 63 -18.68 -6.80 -9.46
N LEU A 64 -19.42 -5.77 -9.05
CA LEU A 64 -20.68 -5.39 -9.71
C LEU A 64 -20.45 -4.87 -11.13
N ALA A 65 -19.47 -3.98 -11.32
CA ALA A 65 -19.17 -3.41 -12.63
C ALA A 65 -18.73 -4.47 -13.65
N ALA A 66 -17.92 -5.45 -13.22
CA ALA A 66 -17.43 -6.51 -14.11
C ALA A 66 -18.51 -7.54 -14.51
N ASN A 67 -19.64 -7.60 -13.80
CA ASN A 67 -20.66 -8.63 -13.98
C ASN A 67 -22.05 -8.04 -14.21
N LYS A 68 -22.14 -6.79 -14.68
CA LYS A 68 -23.40 -6.05 -14.85
C LYS A 68 -24.41 -6.82 -15.72
N GLU A 69 -23.94 -7.32 -16.87
CA GLU A 69 -24.78 -8.07 -17.83
C GLU A 69 -25.20 -9.45 -17.30
N THR A 70 -24.37 -10.07 -16.46
CA THR A 70 -24.66 -11.38 -15.85
C THR A 70 -25.64 -11.25 -14.69
N LEU A 71 -25.48 -10.22 -13.84
CA LEU A 71 -26.31 -10.04 -12.65
C LEU A 71 -27.69 -9.45 -12.98
N LYS A 72 -27.82 -8.73 -14.11
CA LYS A 72 -29.09 -8.12 -14.57
C LYS A 72 -29.83 -7.41 -13.44
N LEU A 73 -29.12 -6.57 -12.68
CA LEU A 73 -29.68 -5.86 -11.53
C LEU A 73 -30.82 -4.96 -11.98
N SER A 74 -31.96 -5.03 -11.29
CA SER A 74 -33.10 -4.14 -11.57
C SER A 74 -32.74 -2.68 -11.25
N LYS A 75 -33.54 -1.74 -11.76
CA LYS A 75 -33.37 -0.32 -11.44
C LYS A 75 -33.45 -0.08 -9.93
N GLU A 76 -34.44 -0.68 -9.27
CA GLU A 76 -34.62 -0.60 -7.81
C GLU A 76 -33.42 -1.16 -7.05
N GLN A 77 -32.87 -2.31 -7.47
CA GLN A 77 -31.68 -2.89 -6.84
C GLN A 77 -30.46 -1.98 -6.99
N ASN A 78 -30.26 -1.38 -8.18
CA ASN A 78 -29.16 -0.44 -8.40
C ASN A 78 -29.30 0.82 -7.52
N GLU A 79 -30.51 1.33 -7.34
CA GLU A 79 -30.79 2.47 -6.46
C GLU A 79 -30.53 2.12 -4.99
N LYS A 80 -31.00 0.96 -4.51
CA LYS A 80 -30.70 0.48 -3.14
C LYS A 80 -29.21 0.29 -2.91
N ILE A 81 -28.49 -0.33 -3.85
CA ILE A 81 -27.04 -0.51 -3.75
C ILE A 81 -26.33 0.84 -3.65
N LYS A 82 -26.75 1.82 -4.45
CA LYS A 82 -26.16 3.16 -4.41
C LYS A 82 -26.38 3.83 -3.05
N ALA A 83 -27.63 3.90 -2.61
CA ALA A 83 -28.01 4.59 -1.38
C ALA A 83 -27.47 3.87 -0.12
N GLU A 84 -27.71 2.57 -0.01
CA GLU A 84 -27.40 1.82 1.21
C GLU A 84 -25.91 1.47 1.31
N ILE A 85 -25.21 1.31 0.18
CA ILE A 85 -23.82 0.85 0.19
C ILE A 85 -22.82 1.93 -0.20
N PHE A 86 -22.98 2.54 -1.37
CA PHE A 86 -21.97 3.47 -1.88
C PHE A 86 -22.04 4.86 -1.25
N GLU A 87 -23.18 5.29 -0.76
CA GLU A 87 -23.30 6.58 -0.07
C GLU A 87 -22.97 6.44 1.43
N ASN A 88 -23.38 5.34 2.07
CA ASN A 88 -23.16 5.14 3.51
C ASN A 88 -21.80 4.51 3.85
N PHE A 89 -21.57 3.25 3.46
CA PHE A 89 -20.38 2.51 3.91
C PHE A 89 -19.10 3.05 3.27
N ARG A 90 -19.13 3.40 1.98
CA ARG A 90 -17.94 3.87 1.27
C ARG A 90 -17.37 5.16 1.88
N ALA A 91 -18.23 6.13 2.21
CA ALA A 91 -17.79 7.39 2.79
C ALA A 91 -17.14 7.19 4.16
N LYS A 92 -17.76 6.36 5.00
CA LYS A 92 -17.22 5.98 6.32
C LYS A 92 -15.86 5.27 6.18
N ILE A 93 -15.78 4.23 5.36
CA ILE A 93 -14.55 3.45 5.14
C ILE A 93 -13.42 4.33 4.60
N HIS A 94 -13.71 5.21 3.63
CA HIS A 94 -12.69 6.11 3.07
C HIS A 94 -12.14 7.08 4.13
N LYS A 95 -13.00 7.59 5.02
CA LYS A 95 -12.58 8.45 6.12
C LYS A 95 -11.64 7.69 7.07
N GLU A 96 -11.99 6.46 7.42
CA GLU A 96 -11.17 5.61 8.30
C GLU A 96 -9.82 5.24 7.67
N ILE A 97 -9.80 4.89 6.37
CA ILE A 97 -8.56 4.64 5.62
C ILE A 97 -7.63 5.84 5.70
N LYS A 98 -8.13 7.05 5.47
CA LYS A 98 -7.30 8.26 5.53
C LYS A 98 -6.71 8.48 6.93
N VAL A 99 -7.48 8.21 7.98
CA VAL A 99 -6.99 8.30 9.36
C VAL A 99 -5.93 7.23 9.64
N ALA A 100 -6.12 6.00 9.14
CA ALA A 100 -5.13 4.94 9.24
C ALA A 100 -3.80 5.32 8.55
N GLU A 101 -3.85 5.82 7.32
CA GLU A 101 -2.66 6.26 6.56
C GLU A 101 -1.88 7.36 7.30
N GLN A 102 -2.60 8.32 7.90
CA GLN A 102 -1.98 9.39 8.70
C GLN A 102 -1.30 8.82 9.95
N LEU A 103 -1.96 7.87 10.63
CA LEU A 103 -1.44 7.25 11.84
C LEU A 103 -0.23 6.34 11.54
N GLU A 104 -0.26 5.61 10.43
CA GLU A 104 0.87 4.83 9.92
C GLU A 104 2.09 5.72 9.63
N SER A 105 1.87 6.84 8.95
CA SER A 105 2.95 7.81 8.69
C SER A 105 3.50 8.40 9.98
N LYS A 106 2.64 8.72 10.96
CA LYS A 106 3.06 9.22 12.28
C LYS A 106 3.91 8.20 13.02
N ILE A 107 3.47 6.94 13.08
CA ILE A 107 4.21 5.84 13.72
C ILE A 107 5.56 5.64 13.03
N MET A 108 5.58 5.64 11.69
CA MET A 108 6.81 5.46 10.91
C MET A 108 7.82 6.58 11.18
N ASP A 109 7.36 7.84 11.19
CA ASP A 109 8.22 8.97 11.51
C ASP A 109 8.74 8.91 12.96
N ALA A 110 7.88 8.54 13.90
CA ALA A 110 8.27 8.40 15.30
C ALA A 110 9.33 7.32 15.53
N VAL A 111 9.29 6.22 14.78
CA VAL A 111 10.33 5.18 14.84
C VAL A 111 11.61 5.65 14.14
N LEU A 112 11.51 6.14 12.90
CA LEU A 112 12.69 6.39 12.07
C LEU A 112 13.42 7.71 12.40
N LYS A 113 12.69 8.73 12.83
CA LYS A 113 13.24 10.07 13.10
C LYS A 113 13.41 10.33 14.60
N GLU A 114 12.47 9.86 15.41
CA GLU A 114 12.45 10.13 16.86
C GLU A 114 12.94 8.94 17.71
N GLN A 115 13.20 7.77 17.09
CA GLN A 115 13.64 6.54 17.77
C GLN A 115 12.72 6.08 18.91
N LYS A 116 11.41 6.36 18.81
CA LYS A 116 10.42 5.92 19.80
C LYS A 116 10.33 4.39 19.86
N THR A 117 10.17 3.88 21.07
CA THR A 117 10.03 2.45 21.34
C THR A 117 8.61 1.97 21.08
N LYS A 118 8.41 0.64 21.06
CA LYS A 118 7.07 0.05 20.97
C LYS A 118 6.18 0.42 22.15
N GLU A 119 6.77 0.64 23.33
CA GLU A 119 6.07 1.10 24.53
C GLU A 119 5.54 2.53 24.35
N ASP A 120 6.36 3.43 23.80
CA ASP A 120 5.96 4.83 23.53
C ASP A 120 4.83 4.91 22.50
N LEU A 121 4.80 3.96 21.56
CA LEU A 121 3.86 3.92 20.44
C LEU A 121 2.63 3.04 20.70
N LYS A 122 2.52 2.43 21.88
CA LYS A 122 1.48 1.45 22.19
C LYS A 122 0.06 1.95 21.85
N ALA A 123 -0.28 3.16 22.29
CA ALA A 123 -1.61 3.74 22.07
C ALA A 123 -1.90 4.01 20.58
N ASP A 124 -0.89 4.50 19.83
CA ASP A 124 -1.04 4.74 18.40
C ASP A 124 -1.20 3.40 17.62
N ILE A 125 -0.46 2.36 18.01
CA ILE A 125 -0.57 1.02 17.42
C ILE A 125 -1.94 0.40 17.71
N GLU A 126 -2.41 0.45 18.96
CA GLU A 126 -3.73 -0.05 19.35
C GLU A 126 -4.84 0.67 18.57
N LYS A 127 -4.71 2.00 18.41
CA LYS A 127 -5.68 2.77 17.62
C LYS A 127 -5.67 2.39 16.15
N LEU A 128 -4.50 2.14 15.56
CA LEU A 128 -4.38 1.69 14.18
C LEU A 128 -5.06 0.33 13.97
N ILE A 129 -4.86 -0.61 14.89
CA ILE A 129 -5.49 -1.94 14.86
C ILE A 129 -7.01 -1.80 14.93
N GLU A 130 -7.53 -0.95 15.83
CA GLU A 130 -8.96 -0.67 15.92
C GLU A 130 -9.52 -0.13 14.60
N ILE A 131 -8.86 0.85 13.99
CA ILE A 131 -9.32 1.44 12.71
C ILE A 131 -9.32 0.38 11.60
N LYS A 132 -8.29 -0.46 11.50
CA LYS A 132 -8.21 -1.54 10.50
C LYS A 132 -9.34 -2.56 10.68
N ARG A 133 -9.71 -2.86 11.92
CA ARG A 133 -10.87 -3.69 12.24
C ARG A 133 -12.17 -3.04 11.77
N GLU A 134 -12.38 -1.74 12.05
CA GLU A 134 -13.60 -1.03 11.62
C GLU A 134 -13.73 -0.96 10.09
N ILE A 135 -12.63 -0.72 9.38
CA ILE A 135 -12.59 -0.78 7.91
C ILE A 135 -13.01 -2.17 7.41
N THR A 136 -12.51 -3.23 8.06
CA THR A 136 -12.88 -4.62 7.71
C THR A 136 -14.35 -4.88 7.98
N ASN A 137 -14.86 -4.46 9.13
CA ASN A 137 -16.28 -4.58 9.49
C ASN A 137 -17.17 -3.86 8.47
N GLY A 138 -16.82 -2.63 8.09
CA GLY A 138 -17.56 -1.88 7.06
C GLY A 138 -17.62 -2.61 5.71
N HIS A 139 -16.54 -3.27 5.29
CA HIS A 139 -16.57 -4.11 4.09
C HIS A 139 -17.45 -5.35 4.24
N ILE A 140 -17.45 -6.00 5.41
CA ILE A 140 -18.32 -7.14 5.72
C ILE A 140 -19.79 -6.70 5.67
N ASP A 141 -20.12 -5.58 6.31
CA ASP A 141 -21.48 -5.03 6.35
C ASP A 141 -21.98 -4.66 4.96
N ALA A 142 -21.13 -4.06 4.12
CA ALA A 142 -21.46 -3.77 2.73
C ALA A 142 -21.77 -5.06 1.92
N LEU A 143 -21.01 -6.14 2.12
CA LEU A 143 -21.24 -7.42 1.45
C LEU A 143 -22.51 -8.11 1.96
N ASN A 144 -22.77 -8.06 3.26
CA ASN A 144 -23.99 -8.59 3.86
C ASN A 144 -25.23 -7.81 3.39
N THR A 145 -25.11 -6.49 3.25
CA THR A 145 -26.17 -5.62 2.72
C THR A 145 -26.44 -5.94 1.25
N LEU A 146 -25.39 -6.13 0.44
CA LEU A 146 -25.56 -6.60 -0.94
C LEU A 146 -26.33 -7.92 -0.99
N ALA A 147 -25.97 -8.89 -0.15
CA ALA A 147 -26.64 -10.20 -0.13
C ALA A 147 -28.15 -10.10 0.16
N LYS A 148 -28.58 -9.08 0.93
CA LYS A 148 -30.00 -8.80 1.20
C LYS A 148 -30.73 -8.14 0.04
N ILE A 149 -30.03 -7.36 -0.79
CA ILE A 149 -30.63 -6.65 -1.96
C ILE A 149 -30.82 -7.60 -3.15
N LEU A 150 -29.93 -8.59 -3.28
CA LEU A 150 -29.94 -9.52 -4.40
C LEU A 150 -30.95 -10.66 -4.22
N THR A 151 -31.44 -11.21 -5.32
CA THR A 151 -32.16 -12.49 -5.28
C THR A 151 -31.21 -13.64 -4.95
N LYS A 152 -31.75 -14.80 -4.56
CA LYS A 152 -30.96 -16.00 -4.29
C LYS A 152 -30.13 -16.43 -5.51
N GLU A 153 -30.71 -16.34 -6.71
CA GLU A 153 -30.06 -16.70 -7.97
C GLU A 153 -28.90 -15.74 -8.30
N GLN A 154 -29.12 -14.43 -8.13
CA GLN A 154 -28.09 -13.41 -8.33
C GLN A 154 -26.94 -13.57 -7.34
N TYR A 155 -27.24 -13.84 -6.07
CA TYR A 155 -26.22 -14.05 -5.05
C TYR A 155 -25.42 -15.34 -5.31
N SER A 156 -26.09 -16.44 -5.68
CA SER A 156 -25.42 -17.68 -6.10
C SER A 156 -24.49 -17.46 -7.29
N THR A 157 -24.91 -16.65 -8.27
CA THR A 157 -24.08 -16.25 -9.40
C THR A 157 -22.80 -15.54 -8.95
N ILE A 158 -22.89 -14.62 -7.98
CA ILE A 158 -21.72 -13.96 -7.38
C ILE A 158 -20.77 -14.97 -6.74
N LEU A 159 -21.29 -15.91 -5.94
CA LEU A 159 -20.46 -16.92 -5.28
C LEU A 159 -19.68 -17.77 -6.29
N ASN A 160 -20.34 -18.18 -7.38
CA ASN A 160 -19.72 -18.93 -8.46
C ASN A 160 -18.59 -18.14 -9.16
N LEU A 161 -18.82 -16.85 -9.44
CA LEU A 161 -17.80 -15.98 -10.04
C LEU A 161 -16.58 -15.81 -9.12
N LEU A 162 -16.80 -15.68 -7.81
CA LEU A 162 -15.73 -15.58 -6.82
C LEU A 162 -14.94 -16.89 -6.68
N ALA A 163 -15.63 -18.04 -6.73
CA ALA A 163 -14.99 -19.35 -6.71
C ALA A 163 -14.10 -19.58 -7.95
N GLN A 164 -14.59 -19.25 -9.15
CA GLN A 164 -13.80 -19.34 -10.39
C GLN A 164 -12.59 -18.41 -10.40
N LYS A 165 -12.69 -17.23 -9.77
CA LYS A 165 -11.55 -16.31 -9.67
C LYS A 165 -10.43 -16.87 -8.78
N LYS A 166 -10.77 -17.67 -7.76
CA LYS A 166 -9.78 -18.33 -6.89
C LYS A 166 -9.05 -19.46 -7.59
N SER A 167 -9.69 -20.15 -8.55
CA SER A 167 -9.11 -21.31 -9.24
C SER A 167 -8.26 -20.97 -10.48
N ARG A 168 -8.27 -19.73 -10.97
CA ARG A 168 -7.42 -19.33 -12.12
C ARG A 168 -5.97 -19.06 -11.67
N PRO A 169 -4.96 -19.69 -12.31
CA PRO A 169 -3.57 -19.37 -12.04
C PRO A 169 -3.29 -17.91 -12.42
N LYS A 170 -2.63 -17.17 -11.52
CA LYS A 170 -2.16 -15.82 -11.83
C LYS A 170 -0.94 -15.95 -12.74
N HIS A 171 -1.13 -15.72 -14.04
CA HIS A 171 -0.04 -15.68 -15.03
C HIS A 171 0.84 -14.44 -14.87
#